data_AF-A0A6L5PGG7-F1
#
_entry.id   AF-A0A6L5PGG7-F1
#
_cell.length_a   1.000
_cell.length_b   1.000
_cell.length_c   1.000
_cell.angle_alpha   90.00
_cell.angle_beta   90.00
_cell.angle_gamma   90.00
#
_symmetry.space_group_name_H-M   'P 1'
#
loop_
_entity.id
_entity.type
_entity.pdbx_description
1 polymer ?
#
loop_
_entity_poly.entity_id
_entity_poly.type
_entity_poly.pdbx_seq_one_letter_code
_entity_poly.pdbx_strand_id
1 'polypeptide(L)'
;MRASWKSIVITAILAALASGAATWASATWVMRERQPPSLHSVVHEKLDLSPEQDRRLDVVEARFAALRPALEAEVRAANRELAAAIAASDGDTPQVQAAVDHFHAAMGDLQKATITHVFEMRSVLTPAQAEVFDAAVVEALHDDAG
;
A
#
# COMPACT_ATOMS: atom_id res chain seq x y z
N MET A 1 40.03 17.18 28.20
CA MET A 1 38.58 17.47 28.25
C MET A 1 37.82 17.22 26.93
N ARG A 2 38.45 17.14 25.74
CA ARG A 2 37.78 16.94 24.44
C ARG A 2 37.27 15.50 24.14
N ALA A 3 37.80 14.48 24.80
CA ALA A 3 37.43 13.08 24.56
C ALA A 3 36.06 12.71 25.15
N SER A 4 35.73 13.22 26.35
CA SER A 4 34.47 12.93 27.05
C SER A 4 33.24 13.46 26.29
N TRP A 5 33.33 14.65 25.70
CA TRP A 5 32.24 15.23 24.91
C TRP A 5 31.91 14.40 23.65
N LYS A 6 32.94 13.90 22.95
CA LYS A 6 32.74 13.06 21.76
C LYS A 6 32.04 11.75 22.13
N SER A 7 32.42 11.12 23.23
CA SER A 7 31.77 9.91 23.73
C SER A 7 30.32 10.15 24.15
N ILE A 8 30.03 11.28 24.81
CA ILE A 8 28.66 11.65 25.18
C ILE A 8 27.78 11.84 23.93
N VAL A 9 28.29 12.55 22.91
CA VAL A 9 27.57 12.75 21.66
C VAL A 9 27.33 11.43 20.93
N ILE A 10 28.32 10.53 20.86
CA ILE A 10 28.18 9.22 20.23
C ILE A 10 27.14 8.37 20.96
N THR A 11 27.17 8.32 22.29
CA THR A 11 26.18 7.57 23.08
C THR A 11 24.78 8.14 22.92
N ALA A 12 24.62 9.47 22.87
CA ALA A 12 23.34 10.12 22.63
C ALA A 12 22.77 9.77 21.24
N ILE A 13 23.61 9.78 20.20
CA ILE A 13 23.21 9.38 18.84
C ILE A 13 22.79 7.91 18.81
N LEU A 14 23.58 7.01 19.42
CA LEU A 14 23.26 5.58 19.46
C LEU A 14 21.95 5.30 20.21
N ALA A 15 21.72 5.98 21.34
CA ALA A 15 20.47 5.86 22.08
C ALA A 15 19.26 6.37 21.29
N ALA A 16 19.42 7.48 20.54
CA ALA A 16 18.38 8.02 19.68
C ALA A 16 18.04 7.06 18.52
N LEU A 17 19.07 6.47 17.87
CA LEU A 17 18.87 5.49 16.80
C LEU A 17 18.20 4.21 17.31
N ALA A 18 18.65 3.68 18.45
CA ALA A 18 18.06 2.49 19.06
C ALA A 18 16.59 2.72 19.45
N SER A 19 16.29 3.87 20.04
CA SER A 19 14.91 4.25 20.42
C SER A 19 14.02 4.48 19.19
N GLY A 20 14.56 5.10 18.14
CA GLY A 20 13.87 5.30 16.86
C GLY A 20 13.52 3.99 16.19
N ALA A 21 14.48 3.06 16.11
CA ALA A 21 14.26 1.73 15.55
C ALA A 21 13.23 0.91 16.34
N ALA A 22 13.29 0.96 17.68
CA ALA A 22 12.34 0.26 18.55
C ALA A 22 10.90 0.81 18.38
N THR A 23 10.75 2.13 18.36
CA THR A 23 9.45 2.79 18.16
C THR A 23 8.86 2.48 16.79
N TRP A 24 9.70 2.50 15.74
CA TRP A 24 9.28 2.17 14.38
C TRP A 24 8.87 0.70 14.25
N ALA A 25 9.62 -0.23 14.83
CA ALA A 25 9.27 -1.65 14.86
C ALA A 25 7.98 -1.92 15.65
N SER A 26 7.77 -1.24 16.79
CA SER A 26 6.52 -1.40 17.56
C SER A 26 5.32 -0.82 16.84
N ALA A 27 5.47 0.34 16.18
CA ALA A 27 4.40 0.97 15.42
C ALA A 27 3.99 0.09 14.24
N THR A 28 4.96 -0.41 13.47
CA THR A 28 4.69 -1.28 12.31
C THR A 28 4.05 -2.62 12.70
N TRP A 29 4.40 -3.19 13.85
CA TRP A 29 3.77 -4.41 14.36
C TRP A 29 2.31 -4.17 14.79
N VAL A 30 2.05 -3.14 15.59
CA VAL A 30 0.68 -2.80 16.05
C VAL A 30 -0.25 -2.40 14.89
N MET A 31 0.28 -1.72 13.87
CA MET A 31 -0.49 -1.35 12.68
C MET A 31 -0.82 -2.57 11.79
N ARG A 32 -0.02 -3.64 11.82
CA ARG A 32 -0.33 -4.90 11.13
C ARG A 32 -1.44 -5.68 11.81
N GLU A 33 -1.48 -5.72 13.14
CA GLU A 33 -2.48 -6.45 13.92
C GLU A 33 -3.89 -5.83 13.88
N ARG A 34 -4.00 -4.56 13.47
CA ARG A 34 -5.27 -3.81 13.43
C ARG A 34 -5.85 -3.64 12.04
N GLN A 35 -5.33 -4.32 11.03
CA GLN A 35 -5.88 -4.18 9.68
C GLN A 35 -7.29 -4.80 9.64
N PRO A 36 -8.30 -4.06 9.15
CA PRO A 36 -9.61 -4.66 8.88
C PRO A 36 -9.44 -5.87 7.95
N PRO A 37 -10.37 -6.85 7.99
CA PRO A 37 -10.33 -7.99 7.09
C PRO A 37 -10.20 -7.50 5.65
N SER A 38 -9.20 -7.99 4.93
CA SER A 38 -8.99 -7.64 3.52
C SER A 38 -10.28 -7.89 2.73
N LEU A 39 -10.57 -7.08 1.71
CA LEU A 39 -11.79 -7.27 0.89
C LEU A 39 -11.91 -8.70 0.33
N HIS A 40 -10.76 -9.36 0.09
CA HIS A 40 -10.70 -10.75 -0.33
C HIS A 40 -11.24 -11.72 0.75
N SER A 41 -10.93 -11.52 2.04
CA SER A 41 -11.51 -12.36 3.11
C SER A 41 -13.00 -12.10 3.28
N VAL A 42 -13.49 -10.88 3.04
CA VAL A 42 -14.95 -10.63 3.03
C VAL A 42 -15.64 -11.43 1.92
N VAL A 43 -15.05 -11.48 0.73
CA VAL A 43 -15.60 -12.25 -0.40
C VAL A 43 -15.67 -13.74 -0.08
N HIS A 44 -14.61 -14.32 0.50
CA HIS A 44 -14.52 -15.77 0.71
C HIS A 44 -15.08 -16.27 2.04
N GLU A 45 -15.16 -15.42 3.08
CA GLU A 45 -15.59 -15.84 4.42
C GLU A 45 -16.98 -15.32 4.81
N LYS A 46 -17.42 -14.19 4.25
CA LYS A 46 -18.70 -13.56 4.63
C LYS A 46 -19.80 -13.70 3.57
N LEU A 47 -19.45 -14.05 2.32
CA LEU A 47 -20.44 -14.27 1.27
C LEU A 47 -20.65 -15.77 1.07
N ASP A 48 -21.91 -16.19 1.06
CA ASP A 48 -22.29 -17.55 0.63
C ASP A 48 -22.26 -17.60 -0.90
N LEU A 49 -21.10 -17.90 -1.46
CA LEU A 49 -20.87 -17.94 -2.90
C LEU A 49 -21.34 -19.28 -3.48
N SER A 50 -22.05 -19.23 -4.60
CA SER A 50 -22.33 -20.45 -5.35
C SER A 50 -21.06 -20.96 -6.04
N PRO A 51 -20.95 -22.28 -6.33
CA PRO A 51 -19.77 -22.83 -7.02
C PRO A 51 -19.48 -22.21 -8.39
N GLU A 52 -20.49 -21.59 -9.02
CA GLU A 52 -20.30 -20.85 -10.27
C GLU A 52 -19.75 -19.44 -10.03
N GLN A 53 -20.15 -18.78 -8.94
CA GLN A 53 -19.59 -17.50 -8.56
C GLN A 53 -18.12 -17.64 -8.17
N ASP A 54 -17.75 -18.67 -7.42
CA ASP A 54 -16.35 -18.98 -7.07
C ASP A 54 -15.48 -19.09 -8.33
N ARG A 55 -15.87 -19.94 -9.29
CA ARG A 55 -15.13 -20.10 -10.54
C ARG A 55 -14.97 -18.79 -11.32
N ARG A 56 -15.98 -17.93 -11.30
CA ARG A 56 -15.94 -16.63 -11.98
C ARG A 56 -15.04 -15.64 -11.23
N LEU A 57 -15.05 -15.67 -9.90
CA LEU A 57 -14.17 -14.86 -9.06
C LEU A 57 -12.71 -15.29 -9.23
N ASP A 58 -12.41 -16.59 -9.29
CA ASP A 58 -11.05 -17.10 -9.54
C ASP A 58 -10.44 -16.52 -10.84
N VAL A 59 -11.26 -16.38 -11.89
CA VAL A 59 -10.82 -15.78 -13.16
C VAL A 59 -10.53 -14.28 -13.00
N VAL A 60 -11.39 -13.55 -12.26
CA VAL A 60 -11.19 -12.13 -11.97
C VAL A 60 -9.93 -11.92 -11.14
N GLU A 61 -9.72 -12.75 -10.12
CA GLU A 61 -8.54 -12.72 -9.24
C GLU A 61 -7.26 -13.06 -9.98
N ALA A 62 -7.26 -14.12 -10.79
CA ALA A 62 -6.09 -14.53 -11.58
C ALA A 62 -5.61 -13.42 -12.53
N ARG A 63 -6.55 -12.69 -13.14
CA ARG A 63 -6.22 -11.55 -14.00
C ARG A 63 -5.57 -10.42 -13.23
N PHE A 64 -6.12 -10.04 -12.07
CA PHE A 64 -5.51 -8.98 -11.25
C PHE A 64 -4.17 -9.42 -10.66
N ALA A 65 -4.04 -10.67 -10.24
CA ALA A 65 -2.79 -11.25 -9.76
C ALA A 65 -1.67 -11.24 -10.83
N ALA A 66 -2.01 -11.39 -12.11
CA ALA A 66 -1.07 -11.26 -13.21
C ALA A 66 -0.66 -9.80 -13.49
N LEU A 67 -1.57 -8.84 -13.33
CA LEU A 67 -1.34 -7.42 -13.62
C LEU A 67 -0.60 -6.68 -12.49
N ARG A 68 -0.98 -6.93 -11.24
CA ARG A 68 -0.54 -6.19 -10.06
C ARG A 68 0.99 -6.12 -9.90
N PRO A 69 1.77 -7.21 -10.07
CA PRO A 69 3.22 -7.17 -9.87
C PRO A 69 3.95 -6.18 -10.80
N ALA A 70 3.45 -6.03 -12.04
CA ALA A 70 4.02 -5.09 -13.00
C ALA A 70 3.76 -3.63 -12.59
N LEU A 71 2.54 -3.31 -12.17
CA LEU A 71 2.18 -1.98 -11.67
C LEU A 71 2.96 -1.62 -10.40
N GLU A 72 3.11 -2.56 -9.47
CA GLU A 72 3.94 -2.34 -8.28
C GLU A 72 5.43 -2.17 -8.61
N ALA A 73 5.93 -2.88 -9.64
CA ALA A 73 7.29 -2.71 -10.10
C ALA A 73 7.53 -1.31 -10.68
N GLU A 74 6.53 -0.77 -11.40
CA GLU A 74 6.57 0.59 -11.95
C GLU A 74 6.61 1.64 -10.83
N VAL A 75 5.74 1.53 -9.82
CA VAL A 75 5.76 2.41 -8.64
C VAL A 75 7.14 2.37 -7.95
N ARG A 76 7.72 1.18 -7.77
CA ARG A 76 9.07 1.04 -7.21
C ARG A 76 10.14 1.65 -8.10
N ALA A 77 10.01 1.57 -9.42
CA ALA A 77 10.94 2.15 -10.37
C ALA A 77 10.89 3.67 -10.34
N ALA A 78 9.69 4.26 -10.42
CA ALA A 78 9.47 5.70 -10.34
C ALA A 78 9.95 6.27 -8.98
N ASN A 79 9.81 5.54 -7.87
CA ASN A 79 10.36 5.97 -6.58
C ASN A 79 11.90 6.02 -6.58
N ARG A 80 12.57 5.06 -7.24
CA ARG A 80 14.04 5.09 -7.40
C ARG A 80 14.48 6.24 -8.29
N GLU A 81 13.73 6.53 -9.34
CA GLU A 81 13.96 7.69 -10.21
C GLU A 81 13.85 9.00 -9.44
N LEU A 82 12.77 9.18 -8.66
CA LEU A 82 12.59 10.35 -7.80
C LEU A 82 13.74 10.50 -6.79
N ALA A 83 14.15 9.42 -6.14
CA ALA A 83 15.28 9.45 -5.22
C ALA A 83 16.59 9.86 -5.92
N ALA A 84 16.83 9.39 -7.13
CA ALA A 84 17.99 9.77 -7.92
C ALA A 84 17.94 11.25 -8.37
N ALA A 85 16.76 11.74 -8.77
CA ALA A 85 16.56 13.14 -9.15
C ALA A 85 16.81 14.09 -7.98
N ILE A 86 16.30 13.76 -6.78
CA ILE A 86 16.54 14.53 -5.55
C ILE A 86 18.03 14.53 -5.19
N ALA A 87 18.71 13.39 -5.32
CA ALA A 87 20.14 13.29 -5.00
C ALA A 87 21.05 14.08 -5.97
N ALA A 88 20.59 14.32 -7.20
CA ALA A 88 21.35 15.02 -8.24
C ALA A 88 21.02 16.52 -8.35
N SER A 89 20.02 17.02 -7.62
CA SER A 89 19.51 18.39 -7.72
C SER A 89 19.66 19.17 -6.40
N ASP A 90 19.97 20.45 -6.48
CA ASP A 90 20.07 21.36 -5.31
C ASP A 90 18.70 21.92 -4.86
N GLY A 91 17.60 21.26 -5.21
CA GLY A 91 16.25 21.66 -4.83
C GLY A 91 15.16 21.25 -5.82
N ASP A 92 14.06 22.00 -5.78
CA ASP A 92 12.88 21.77 -6.61
C ASP A 92 13.11 22.20 -8.07
N THR A 93 13.63 21.26 -8.86
CA THR A 93 14.05 21.46 -10.25
C THR A 93 13.05 20.82 -11.21
N PRO A 94 13.01 21.23 -12.49
CA PRO A 94 12.13 20.59 -13.49
C PRO A 94 12.31 19.07 -13.58
N GLN A 95 13.52 18.56 -13.32
CA GLN A 95 13.84 17.14 -13.29
C GLN A 95 13.21 16.44 -12.09
N VAL A 96 13.25 17.06 -10.91
CA VAL A 96 12.60 16.54 -9.70
C VAL A 96 11.08 16.53 -9.89
N GLN A 97 10.50 17.60 -10.44
CA GLN A 97 9.07 17.67 -10.73
C GLN A 97 8.62 16.61 -11.73
N ALA A 98 9.39 16.37 -12.80
CA ALA A 98 9.09 15.29 -13.75
C ALA A 98 9.09 13.91 -13.08
N ALA A 99 10.03 13.64 -12.17
CA ALA A 99 10.08 12.39 -11.44
C ALA A 99 8.94 12.24 -10.41
N VAL A 100 8.51 13.35 -9.78
CA VAL A 100 7.30 13.39 -8.93
C VAL A 100 6.05 13.07 -9.74
N ASP A 101 5.88 13.70 -10.90
CA ASP A 101 4.74 13.45 -11.79
C ASP A 101 4.70 12.01 -12.27
N HIS A 102 5.86 11.44 -12.63
CA HIS A 102 5.95 10.03 -13.01
C HIS A 102 5.57 9.11 -11.84
N PHE A 103 6.06 9.38 -10.63
CA PHE A 103 5.71 8.62 -9.44
C PHE A 103 4.20 8.68 -9.15
N HIS A 104 3.57 9.85 -9.27
CA HIS A 104 2.12 9.99 -9.13
C HIS A 104 1.34 9.24 -10.21
N ALA A 105 1.79 9.27 -11.46
CA ALA A 105 1.16 8.52 -12.54
C ALA A 105 1.20 7.01 -12.27
N ALA A 106 2.36 6.46 -11.90
CA ALA A 106 2.52 5.05 -11.57
C ALA A 106 1.64 4.63 -10.38
N MET A 107 1.59 5.45 -9.33
CA MET A 107 0.70 5.23 -8.18
C MET A 107 -0.77 5.25 -8.60
N GLY A 108 -1.16 6.22 -9.42
CA GLY A 108 -2.52 6.36 -9.93
C GLY A 108 -2.96 5.17 -10.78
N ASP A 109 -2.08 4.61 -11.59
CA ASP A 109 -2.39 3.44 -12.41
C ASP A 109 -2.59 2.17 -11.55
N LEU A 110 -1.77 1.98 -10.51
CA LEU A 110 -1.99 0.91 -9.52
C LEU A 110 -3.34 1.07 -8.78
N GLN A 111 -3.66 2.29 -8.34
CA GLN A 111 -4.93 2.57 -7.65
C GLN A 111 -6.14 2.32 -8.56
N LYS A 112 -6.11 2.81 -9.81
CA LYS A 112 -7.18 2.59 -10.79
C LYS A 112 -7.39 1.09 -11.04
N ALA A 113 -6.31 0.33 -11.25
CA ALA A 113 -6.41 -1.11 -11.47
C ALA A 113 -7.02 -1.84 -10.26
N THR A 114 -6.69 -1.41 -9.05
CA THR A 114 -7.26 -1.96 -7.81
C THR A 114 -8.76 -1.66 -7.70
N ILE A 115 -9.19 -0.42 -7.98
CA ILE A 115 -10.61 -0.05 -7.99
C ILE A 115 -11.38 -0.83 -9.07
N THR A 116 -10.80 -0.97 -10.27
CA THR A 116 -11.38 -1.81 -11.33
C THR A 116 -11.57 -3.25 -10.85
N HIS A 117 -10.56 -3.85 -10.22
CA HIS A 117 -10.65 -5.20 -9.69
C HIS A 117 -11.78 -5.35 -8.65
N VAL A 118 -11.95 -4.38 -7.76
CA VAL A 118 -13.06 -4.36 -6.77
C VAL A 118 -14.42 -4.39 -7.47
N PHE A 119 -14.63 -3.55 -8.50
CA PHE A 119 -15.90 -3.55 -9.25
C PHE A 119 -16.11 -4.82 -10.08
N GLU A 120 -15.04 -5.44 -10.58
CA GLU A 120 -15.13 -6.71 -11.28
C GLU A 120 -15.59 -7.84 -10.36
N MET A 121 -15.05 -7.92 -9.13
CA MET A 121 -15.55 -8.87 -8.13
C MET A 121 -17.02 -8.61 -7.81
N ARG A 122 -17.40 -7.35 -7.58
CA ARG A 122 -18.79 -6.95 -7.34
C ARG A 122 -19.74 -7.41 -8.45
N SER A 123 -19.29 -7.41 -9.71
CA SER A 123 -20.12 -7.78 -10.87
C SER A 123 -20.53 -9.26 -10.93
N VAL A 124 -19.87 -10.12 -10.15
CA VAL A 124 -20.18 -11.56 -10.04
C VAL A 124 -21.25 -11.84 -8.98
N LEU A 125 -21.46 -10.89 -8.07
CA LEU A 125 -22.32 -11.04 -6.90
C LEU A 125 -23.80 -10.83 -7.24
N THR A 126 -24.67 -11.49 -6.49
CA THR A 126 -26.10 -11.19 -6.45
C THR A 126 -26.34 -9.82 -5.77
N PRO A 127 -27.51 -9.19 -5.95
CA PRO A 127 -27.81 -7.92 -5.29
C PRO A 127 -27.63 -7.95 -3.76
N ALA A 128 -28.07 -9.02 -3.09
CA ALA A 128 -27.93 -9.15 -1.64
C ALA A 128 -26.46 -9.31 -1.19
N GLN A 129 -25.65 -10.09 -1.92
CA GLN A 129 -24.22 -10.21 -1.66
C GLN A 129 -23.48 -8.89 -1.93
N ALA A 130 -23.90 -8.14 -2.95
CA ALA A 130 -23.30 -6.85 -3.29
C ALA A 130 -23.51 -5.81 -2.18
N GLU A 131 -24.64 -5.82 -1.45
CA GLU A 131 -24.84 -4.94 -0.29
C GLU A 131 -23.81 -5.19 0.82
N VAL A 132 -23.52 -6.46 1.12
CA VAL A 132 -22.51 -6.85 2.12
C VAL A 132 -21.10 -6.47 1.64
N PHE A 133 -20.81 -6.70 0.36
CA PHE A 133 -19.53 -6.33 -0.25
C PHE A 133 -19.31 -4.81 -0.25
N ASP A 134 -20.31 -4.04 -0.68
CA ASP A 134 -20.23 -2.58 -0.76
C ASP A 134 -20.02 -1.96 0.63
N ALA A 135 -20.67 -2.49 1.67
CA ALA A 135 -20.44 -2.07 3.05
C ALA A 135 -19.00 -2.30 3.51
N ALA A 136 -18.41 -3.45 3.18
CA ALA A 136 -17.02 -3.75 3.49
C ALA A 136 -16.03 -2.86 2.71
N VAL A 137 -16.33 -2.51 1.45
CA VAL A 137 -15.52 -1.57 0.66
C VAL A 137 -15.51 -0.19 1.34
N VAL A 138 -16.67 0.29 1.78
CA VAL A 138 -16.77 1.59 2.48
C VAL A 138 -16.01 1.57 3.81
N GLU A 139 -16.12 0.49 4.59
CA GLU A 139 -15.37 0.32 5.84
C GLU A 139 -13.85 0.36 5.59
N ALA A 140 -13.37 -0.42 4.62
CA ALA A 140 -11.95 -0.45 4.28
C ALA A 140 -11.41 0.92 3.81
N LEU A 141 -12.21 1.70 3.07
CA LEU A 141 -11.83 3.04 2.62
C LEU A 141 -11.82 4.08 3.74
N HIS A 142 -12.64 3.90 4.79
CA HIS A 142 -12.59 4.77 5.97
C HIS A 142 -11.38 4.46 6.86
N ASP A 143 -10.98 3.20 6.98
CA ASP A 143 -9.84 2.78 7.80
C ASP A 143 -8.49 3.20 7.20
N ASP A 144 -8.37 3.28 5.87
CA ASP A 144 -7.15 3.74 5.18
C ASP A 144 -6.97 5.28 5.28
N ALA A 145 -8.02 6.01 5.70
CA ALA A 145 -8.04 7.46 5.84
C ALA A 145 -7.74 7.97 7.28
N GLY A 146 -7.50 7.06 8.23
CA GLY A 146 -7.24 7.36 9.67
C GLY A 146 -5.84 7.03 10.13
#